data_AF-A0A937Q9X2-F1
#
_entry.id   AF-A0A937Q9X2-F1
#
_cell.length_a   1.000
_cell.length_b   1.000
_cell.length_c   1.000
_cell.angle_alpha   90.00
_cell.angle_beta   90.00
_cell.angle_gamma   90.00
#
_symmetry.space_group_name_H-M   'P 1'
#
loop_
_entity.id
_entity.type
_entity.pdbx_description
1 polymer ?
#
loop_
_entity_poly.entity_id
_entity_poly.type
_entity_poly.pdbx_seq_one_letter_code
_entity_poly.pdbx_strand_id
1 'polypeptide(L)'
;MAPPKGDGMRALAAMCTHVPDKGEQLVRYYGFYSNVSRGRRKKQEQDDIKPSILETEGSSKAYRKNWARLIQKIYEADPLKCPKCSGSMRILSFIEDEQVIEKILRHLGLCEIKARPPPKANAPPLIDYSASQLPPSEDYFYSDVNYHIKDYAS
;
A
#
# COMPACT_ATOMS: atom_id res chain seq x y z
N MET A 1 4.24 -46.67 0.68
CA MET A 1 4.54 -46.03 -0.61
C MET A 1 5.36 -44.79 -0.30
N ALA A 2 6.69 -44.85 -0.44
CA ALA A 2 7.57 -43.73 -0.10
C ALA A 2 7.53 -42.67 -1.22
N PRO A 3 7.55 -41.37 -0.90
CA PRO A 3 7.57 -40.32 -1.91
C PRO A 3 8.84 -40.43 -2.77
N PRO A 4 8.75 -40.17 -4.09
CA PRO A 4 9.91 -40.27 -4.98
C PRO A 4 11.01 -39.29 -4.52
N LYS A 5 12.20 -39.84 -4.29
CA LYS A 5 13.40 -39.08 -3.98
C LYS A 5 13.85 -38.35 -5.24
N GLY A 6 13.92 -37.03 -5.15
CA GLY A 6 14.44 -36.19 -6.21
C GLY A 6 13.36 -35.23 -6.68
N ASP A 7 13.31 -34.07 -6.06
CA ASP A 7 13.69 -32.83 -6.75
C ASP A 7 13.54 -31.68 -5.73
N GLY A 8 14.54 -31.53 -4.85
CA GLY A 8 14.50 -30.49 -3.81
C GLY A 8 14.35 -29.08 -4.39
N MET A 9 14.79 -28.88 -5.64
CA MET A 9 14.58 -27.64 -6.38
C MET A 9 13.11 -27.42 -6.77
N ARG A 10 12.36 -28.47 -7.12
CA ARG A 10 10.91 -28.35 -7.33
C ARG A 10 10.14 -28.05 -6.04
N ALA A 11 10.57 -28.63 -4.92
CA ALA A 11 9.97 -28.31 -3.62
C ALA A 11 10.20 -26.83 -3.23
N LEU A 12 11.41 -26.31 -3.47
CA LEU A 12 11.72 -24.89 -3.28
C LEU A 12 10.94 -24.01 -4.26
N ALA A 13 10.86 -24.38 -5.54
CA ALA A 13 10.11 -23.64 -6.55
C ALA A 13 8.60 -23.56 -6.22
N ALA A 14 8.01 -24.67 -5.77
CA ALA A 14 6.60 -24.73 -5.35
C ALA A 14 6.33 -23.94 -4.06
N MET A 15 7.34 -23.69 -3.22
CA MET A 15 7.20 -22.77 -2.08
C MET A 15 7.32 -21.31 -2.52
N CYS A 16 8.20 -21.02 -3.48
CA CYS A 16 8.44 -19.67 -3.97
C CYS A 16 7.33 -19.14 -4.90
N THR A 17 6.46 -19.98 -5.46
CA THR A 17 5.30 -19.54 -6.28
C THR A 17 4.32 -18.64 -5.53
N HIS A 18 4.30 -18.69 -4.20
CA HIS A 18 3.47 -17.82 -3.37
C HIS A 18 4.14 -16.47 -3.06
N VAL A 19 5.44 -16.33 -3.35
CA VAL A 19 6.18 -15.09 -3.16
C VAL A 19 6.07 -14.28 -4.45
N PRO A 20 5.42 -13.10 -4.43
CA PRO A 20 5.27 -12.28 -5.62
C PRO A 20 6.63 -11.79 -6.12
N ASP A 21 6.73 -11.55 -7.43
CA ASP A 21 7.94 -10.98 -7.99
C ASP A 21 8.18 -9.56 -7.44
N LYS A 22 9.43 -9.13 -7.51
CA LYS A 22 9.82 -7.80 -7.01
C LYS A 22 9.04 -6.70 -7.74
N GLY A 23 8.13 -6.05 -7.01
CA GLY A 23 7.29 -4.97 -7.53
C GLY A 23 5.88 -5.41 -7.95
N GLU A 24 5.56 -6.70 -7.87
CA GLU A 24 4.20 -7.20 -8.08
C GLU A 24 3.32 -6.88 -6.88
N GLN A 25 2.25 -6.12 -7.13
CA GLN A 25 1.23 -5.84 -6.13
C GLN A 25 0.18 -6.96 -6.15
N LEU A 26 0.20 -7.81 -5.12
CA LEU A 26 -0.81 -8.88 -4.93
C LEU A 26 -2.22 -8.34 -4.64
N VAL A 27 -2.32 -7.11 -4.15
CA VAL A 27 -3.61 -6.49 -3.82
C VAL A 27 -4.14 -5.73 -5.03
N ARG A 28 -5.05 -6.35 -5.78
CA ARG A 28 -5.73 -5.74 -6.92
C ARG A 28 -7.11 -5.25 -6.52
N TYR A 29 -7.24 -3.93 -6.41
CA TYR A 29 -8.47 -3.25 -6.02
C TYR A 29 -9.47 -3.07 -7.17
N TYR A 30 -9.59 -4.01 -8.11
CA TYR A 30 -10.36 -3.88 -9.37
C TYR A 30 -11.60 -2.97 -9.26
N GLY A 31 -11.53 -1.76 -9.84
CA GLY A 31 -12.64 -0.81 -9.84
C GLY A 31 -13.10 -0.28 -8.48
N PHE A 32 -12.48 -0.70 -7.37
CA PHE A 32 -12.80 -0.31 -6.01
C PHE A 32 -12.66 1.19 -5.78
N TYR A 33 -11.70 1.85 -6.42
CA TYR A 33 -11.53 3.31 -6.33
C TYR A 33 -12.29 4.09 -7.43
N SER A 34 -13.02 3.42 -8.32
CA SER A 34 -13.78 4.09 -9.38
C SER A 34 -14.91 4.96 -8.82
N ASN A 35 -15.26 6.02 -9.55
CA ASN A 35 -16.34 6.93 -9.16
C ASN A 35 -17.69 6.20 -9.02
N VAL A 36 -17.97 5.22 -9.87
CA VAL A 36 -19.19 4.40 -9.81
C VAL A 36 -19.24 3.56 -8.54
N SER A 37 -18.17 2.82 -8.22
CA SER A 37 -18.09 1.99 -7.01
C SER A 37 -18.13 2.82 -5.72
N ARG A 38 -17.53 4.01 -5.73
CA ARG A 38 -17.62 4.98 -4.61
C ARG A 38 -19.02 5.56 -4.47
N GLY A 39 -19.66 5.95 -5.58
CA GLY A 39 -21.03 6.44 -5.59
C GLY A 39 -22.03 5.42 -5.06
N ARG A 40 -21.90 4.14 -5.45
CA ARG A 40 -22.73 3.04 -4.96
C ARG A 40 -22.59 2.82 -3.44
N ARG A 41 -21.36 2.81 -2.90
CA ARG A 41 -21.13 2.69 -1.44
C ARG A 41 -21.62 3.90 -0.65
N LYS A 42 -21.46 5.10 -1.19
CA LYS A 42 -22.00 6.32 -0.58
C LYS A 42 -23.52 6.27 -0.47
N LYS A 43 -24.22 5.74 -1.48
CA LYS A 43 -25.68 5.53 -1.45
C LYS A 43 -26.12 4.48 -0.44
N GLN A 44 -25.27 3.49 -0.15
CA GLN A 44 -25.51 2.39 0.80
C GLN A 44 -24.92 2.66 2.20
N GLU A 45 -24.41 3.86 2.47
CA GLU A 45 -23.72 4.23 3.72
C GLU A 45 -22.51 3.33 4.09
N GLN A 46 -21.95 2.60 3.12
CA GLN A 46 -20.82 1.67 3.29
C GLN A 46 -19.46 2.26 2.86
N ASP A 47 -19.37 3.59 2.70
CA ASP A 47 -18.14 4.27 2.24
C ASP A 47 -16.99 4.21 3.27
N ASP A 48 -17.27 3.77 4.50
CA ASP A 48 -16.26 3.60 5.56
C ASP A 48 -15.47 2.29 5.46
N ILE A 49 -15.89 1.33 4.62
CA ILE A 49 -15.17 0.07 4.41
C ILE A 49 -14.04 0.33 3.41
N LYS A 50 -12.83 0.56 3.94
CA LYS A 50 -11.59 0.56 3.13
C LYS A 50 -10.94 -0.83 3.20
N PRO A 51 -10.58 -1.44 2.06
CA PRO A 51 -9.89 -2.71 1.98
C PRO A 51 -8.46 -2.45 2.45
N SER A 52 -8.33 -2.68 3.74
CA SER A 52 -7.09 -2.74 4.48
C SER A 52 -6.65 -4.20 4.45
N ILE A 53 -5.36 -4.46 4.25
CA ILE A 53 -4.78 -5.81 4.38
C ILE A 53 -4.95 -6.34 5.82
N LEU A 54 -5.25 -5.45 6.77
CA LEU A 54 -5.36 -5.74 8.19
C LEU A 54 -6.73 -5.34 8.71
N GLU A 55 -7.33 -6.19 9.53
CA GLU A 55 -8.58 -5.89 10.23
C GLU A 55 -8.45 -4.58 11.01
N THR A 56 -9.38 -3.66 10.76
CA THR A 56 -9.42 -2.33 11.40
C THR A 56 -10.56 -2.26 12.39
N GLU A 57 -10.25 -2.26 13.67
CA GLU A 57 -11.20 -2.04 14.76
C GLU A 57 -11.56 -0.54 14.90
N GLY A 58 -12.49 -0.04 14.10
CA GLY A 58 -13.02 1.33 14.18
C GLY A 58 -13.49 1.94 12.84
N SER A 59 -14.11 3.12 12.88
CA SER A 59 -14.61 3.80 11.68
C SER A 59 -13.50 4.47 10.86
N SER A 60 -13.62 4.48 9.53
CA SER A 60 -12.66 5.10 8.59
C SER A 60 -12.43 6.60 8.84
N LYS A 61 -13.37 7.30 9.51
CA LYS A 61 -13.19 8.68 9.99
C LYS A 61 -12.26 8.80 11.21
N ALA A 62 -12.32 7.84 12.15
CA ALA A 62 -11.42 7.81 13.31
C ALA A 62 -9.97 7.49 12.89
N TYR A 63 -9.81 6.66 11.85
CA TYR A 63 -8.51 6.25 11.32
C TYR A 63 -7.77 7.34 10.53
N ARG A 64 -8.50 8.18 9.79
CA ARG A 64 -7.91 9.28 9.02
C ARG A 64 -7.17 10.33 9.86
N LYS A 65 -7.31 10.28 11.20
CA LYS A 65 -6.80 11.31 12.12
C LYS A 65 -5.71 10.80 13.09
N ASN A 66 -5.27 9.55 13.00
CA ASN A 66 -4.36 8.99 14.00
C ASN A 66 -2.98 8.67 13.42
N TRP A 67 -2.18 9.71 13.21
CA TRP A 67 -0.76 9.60 12.82
C TRP A 67 0.04 8.72 13.80
N ALA A 68 -0.30 8.76 15.09
CA ALA A 68 0.40 8.01 16.14
C ALA A 68 0.28 6.49 15.94
N ARG A 69 -0.91 6.00 15.57
CA ARG A 69 -1.14 4.60 15.21
C ARG A 69 -0.30 4.16 14.02
N LEU A 70 -0.15 5.02 13.02
CA LEU A 70 0.67 4.69 11.85
C LEU A 70 2.15 4.58 12.23
N ILE A 71 2.66 5.51 13.06
CA ILE A 71 4.03 5.43 13.58
C ILE A 71 4.22 4.16 14.40
N GLN A 72 3.30 3.86 15.32
CA GLN A 72 3.36 2.64 16.13
C GLN A 72 3.37 1.37 15.29
N LYS A 73 2.67 1.36 14.16
CA LYS A 73 2.62 0.21 13.28
C LYS A 73 3.87 0.05 12.43
N ILE A 74 4.44 1.14 11.93
CA ILE A 74 5.61 1.11 11.03
C ILE A 74 6.91 0.92 11.81
N TYR A 75 7.01 1.60 12.95
CA TYR A 75 8.23 1.65 13.76
C TYR A 75 8.13 0.85 15.06
N GLU A 76 7.01 0.14 15.29
CA GLU A 76 6.75 -0.63 16.51
C GLU A 76 6.85 0.19 17.80
N ALA A 77 6.79 1.53 17.69
CA ALA A 77 7.02 2.48 18.76
C ALA A 77 5.81 3.41 18.93
N ASP A 78 5.20 3.42 20.12
CA ASP A 78 4.07 4.29 20.44
C ASP A 78 4.56 5.71 20.78
N PRO A 79 4.31 6.72 19.93
CA PRO A 79 4.80 8.08 20.15
C PRO A 79 4.06 8.80 21.29
N LEU A 80 2.96 8.24 21.82
CA LEU A 80 2.22 8.79 22.95
C LEU A 80 2.59 8.12 24.28
N LYS A 81 3.62 7.27 24.31
CA LYS A 81 4.19 6.73 25.55
C LYS A 81 5.51 7.42 25.89
N CYS A 82 5.62 7.88 27.13
CA CYS A 82 6.86 8.48 27.61
C CYS A 82 7.96 7.42 27.73
N PRO A 83 9.15 7.62 27.13
CA PRO A 83 10.24 6.64 27.21
C PRO A 83 10.87 6.54 28.62
N LYS A 84 10.66 7.53 29.49
CA LYS A 84 11.24 7.56 30.84
C LYS A 84 10.35 6.91 31.90
N CYS A 85 9.04 7.17 31.84
CA CYS A 85 8.09 6.75 32.89
C CYS A 85 6.96 5.86 32.38
N SER A 86 6.91 5.53 31.09
CA SER A 86 5.84 4.75 30.44
C SER A 86 4.42 5.33 30.55
N GLY A 87 4.26 6.54 31.09
CA GLY A 87 2.99 7.24 31.18
C GLY A 87 2.46 7.71 29.82
N SER A 88 1.15 7.96 29.75
CA SER A 88 0.49 8.50 28.55
C SER A 88 0.81 9.98 28.37
N MET A 89 1.27 10.33 27.18
CA MET A 89 1.55 11.70 26.76
C MET A 89 0.33 12.31 26.07
N ARG A 90 0.14 13.63 26.22
CA ARG A 90 -0.93 14.39 25.57
C ARG A 90 -0.33 15.41 24.60
N ILE A 91 -0.96 15.56 23.45
CA ILE A 91 -0.62 16.60 22.48
C ILE A 91 -1.08 17.94 23.06
N LEU A 92 -0.16 18.90 23.20
CA LEU A 92 -0.47 20.24 23.71
C LEU A 92 -0.83 21.21 22.58
N SER A 93 -0.02 21.21 21.51
CA SER A 93 -0.21 22.07 20.34
C SER A 93 0.51 21.48 19.12
N PHE A 94 0.12 21.96 17.94
CA PHE A 94 0.86 21.75 16.69
C PHE A 94 1.63 23.03 16.39
N ILE A 95 2.92 22.88 16.07
CA ILE A 95 3.81 23.98 15.70
C ILE A 95 4.05 23.85 14.20
N GLU A 96 3.60 24.83 13.43
CA GLU A 96 3.73 24.85 11.96
C GLU A 96 4.73 25.90 11.46
N ASP A 97 5.12 26.86 12.32
CA ASP A 97 6.08 27.91 11.99
C ASP A 97 7.51 27.36 11.90
N GLU A 98 8.08 27.42 10.71
CA GLU A 98 9.43 26.94 10.39
C GLU A 98 10.51 27.57 11.27
N GLN A 99 10.42 28.87 11.56
CA GLN A 99 11.43 29.56 12.38
C GLN A 99 11.40 29.08 13.83
N VAL A 100 10.20 28.77 14.34
CA VAL A 100 10.02 28.24 15.70
C VAL A 100 10.53 26.79 15.76
N ILE A 101 10.20 25.98 14.75
CA ILE A 101 10.67 24.61 14.62
C ILE A 101 12.21 24.58 14.59
N GLU A 102 12.84 25.43 13.77
CA GLU A 102 14.30 25.49 13.66
C GLU A 102 14.96 25.87 14.99
N LYS A 103 14.42 26.88 15.69
CA LYS A 103 14.93 27.30 17.02
C LYS A 103 14.85 26.15 18.04
N ILE A 104 13.74 25.42 18.07
CA ILE A 104 13.56 24.27 18.97
C ILE A 104 14.54 23.15 18.61
N LEU A 105 14.65 22.79 17.33
CA LEU A 105 15.55 21.73 16.88
C LEU A 105 17.01 22.07 17.15
N ARG A 106 17.41 23.33 16.95
CA ARG A 106 18.76 23.80 17.26
C ARG A 106 19.06 23.73 18.75
N HIS A 107 18.11 24.11 19.61
CA HIS A 107 18.24 24.00 21.07
C HIS A 107 18.37 22.54 21.53
N LEU A 108 17.70 21.61 20.84
CA LEU A 108 17.76 20.17 21.13
C LEU A 108 18.97 19.46 20.49
N GLY A 109 19.76 20.14 19.64
CA GLY A 109 20.87 19.53 18.90
C GLY A 109 20.42 18.57 17.79
N LEU A 110 19.19 18.67 17.29
CA LEU A 110 18.60 17.76 16.30
C LEU A 110 18.67 18.27 14.86
N CYS A 111 19.25 19.44 14.60
CA CYS A 111 19.36 20.02 13.25
C CYS A 111 20.30 19.25 12.31
N GLU A 112 21.18 18.38 12.81
CA GLU A 112 22.23 17.73 12.00
C GLU A 112 21.78 16.45 11.27
N ILE A 113 20.47 16.21 11.12
CA ILE A 113 19.97 15.03 10.42
C ILE A 113 20.37 15.13 8.96
N LYS A 114 21.44 14.40 8.60
CA LYS A 114 21.91 14.25 7.22
C LYS A 114 20.73 13.79 6.36
N ALA A 115 20.46 14.53 5.29
CA ALA A 115 19.44 14.16 4.32
C ALA A 115 19.70 12.71 3.85
N ARG A 116 18.66 11.87 3.92
CA ARG A 116 18.73 10.53 3.33
C ARG A 116 19.04 10.70 1.85
N PRO A 117 20.07 10.02 1.30
CA PRO A 117 20.34 10.11 -0.13
C PRO A 117 19.07 9.70 -0.89
N PRO A 118 18.79 10.35 -2.04
CA PRO A 118 17.63 9.99 -2.86
C PRO A 118 17.65 8.47 -3.11
N PRO A 119 16.49 7.79 -3.05
CA PRO A 119 16.45 6.37 -3.34
C PRO A 119 17.08 6.13 -4.71
N LYS A 120 18.01 5.19 -4.80
CA LYS A 120 18.59 4.81 -6.09
C LYS A 120 17.44 4.41 -7.00
N ALA A 121 17.27 5.15 -8.10
CA ALA A 121 16.33 4.79 -9.15
C ALA A 121 16.76 3.42 -9.70
N ASN A 122 16.07 2.37 -9.27
CA ASN A 122 16.15 1.10 -9.98
C ASN A 122 15.42 1.34 -11.29
N ALA A 123 16.12 1.24 -12.42
CA ALA A 123 15.44 1.17 -13.70
C ALA A 123 14.36 0.07 -13.62
N PRO A 124 13.17 0.29 -14.21
CA PRO A 124 12.21 -0.80 -14.34
C PRO A 124 12.95 -2.00 -14.93
N PRO A 125 12.74 -3.22 -14.37
CA PRO A 125 13.41 -4.40 -14.91
C PRO A 125 13.18 -4.44 -16.42
N LEU A 126 14.23 -4.77 -17.17
CA LEU A 126 14.07 -5.09 -18.59
C LEU A 126 13.25 -6.38 -18.63
N ILE A 127 11.93 -6.23 -18.78
CA ILE A 127 11.03 -7.37 -18.95
C ILE A 127 11.29 -7.87 -20.37
N ASP A 128 12.08 -8.94 -20.48
CA ASP A 128 12.22 -9.68 -21.71
C ASP A 128 10.94 -10.49 -21.96
N TYR A 129 10.04 -9.91 -22.76
CA TYR A 129 8.82 -10.58 -23.18
C TYR A 129 9.08 -11.81 -24.07
N SER A 130 10.33 -12.13 -24.45
CA SER A 130 10.64 -13.36 -25.19
C SER A 130 10.32 -14.63 -24.40
N ALA A 131 10.27 -14.55 -23.05
CA ALA A 131 9.94 -15.66 -22.16
C ALA A 131 8.46 -15.72 -21.76
N SER A 132 7.59 -14.88 -22.34
CA SER A 132 6.15 -15.01 -22.10
C SER A 132 5.67 -16.36 -22.64
N GLN A 133 5.15 -17.22 -21.77
CA GLN A 133 4.45 -18.45 -22.16
C GLN A 133 3.11 -18.20 -22.86
N LEU A 134 2.83 -16.95 -23.25
CA LEU A 134 1.67 -16.62 -24.04
C LEU A 134 2.00 -16.97 -25.50
N PRO A 135 1.22 -17.84 -26.15
CA PRO A 135 1.38 -18.06 -27.58
C PRO A 135 1.28 -16.70 -28.29
N PRO A 136 2.06 -16.47 -29.37
CA PRO A 136 1.86 -15.31 -30.24
C PRO A 136 0.38 -15.23 -30.58
N SER A 137 -0.26 -14.13 -30.24
CA SER A 137 -1.67 -13.94 -30.49
C SER A 137 -1.87 -13.91 -32.01
N GLU A 138 -2.17 -15.06 -32.59
CA GLU A 138 -2.90 -15.06 -33.85
C GLU A 138 -4.29 -14.48 -33.55
N ASP A 139 -4.60 -13.43 -34.28
CA ASP A 139 -5.86 -12.70 -34.41
C ASP A 139 -7.13 -13.51 -34.10
N TYR A 140 -7.44 -13.74 -32.83
CA TYR A 140 -8.76 -14.21 -32.41
C TYR A 140 -9.52 -13.08 -31.74
N PHE A 141 -10.18 -12.30 -32.61
CA PHE A 141 -11.49 -11.68 -32.38
C PHE A 141 -11.65 -10.93 -31.05
N TYR A 142 -11.07 -9.73 -30.98
CA TYR A 142 -11.80 -8.64 -30.35
C TYR A 142 -12.80 -8.11 -31.39
N SER A 143 -13.89 -8.84 -31.59
CA SER A 143 -15.05 -8.24 -32.25
C SER A 143 -15.51 -7.11 -31.35
N ASP A 144 -15.26 -5.88 -31.78
CA ASP A 144 -15.82 -4.66 -31.21
C ASP A 144 -17.32 -4.89 -30.99
N VAL A 145 -17.71 -5.14 -29.73
CA VAL A 145 -19.09 -5.00 -29.33
C VAL A 145 -19.34 -3.51 -29.41
N ASN A 146 -19.92 -3.08 -30.53
CA ASN A 146 -20.35 -1.71 -30.79
C ASN A 146 -21.16 -1.20 -29.60
N TYR A 147 -20.52 -0.50 -28.68
CA TYR A 147 -21.20 0.25 -27.64
C TYR A 147 -21.82 1.47 -28.30
N HIS A 148 -23.10 1.37 -28.65
CA HIS A 148 -23.84 2.49 -29.18
C HIS A 148 -24.15 3.46 -28.03
N ILE A 149 -23.51 4.63 -28.06
CA ILE A 149 -23.62 5.72 -27.09
C ILE A 149 -25.08 6.16 -26.82
N LYS A 150 -26.03 5.78 -27.68
CA LYS A 150 -27.45 6.15 -27.58
C LYS A 150 -28.24 5.39 -26.50
N ASP A 151 -27.70 4.31 -25.94
CA ASP A 151 -28.42 3.49 -24.95
C ASP A 151 -28.34 4.06 -23.52
N TYR A 152 -27.59 5.15 -23.30
CA TYR A 152 -27.46 5.85 -22.02
C TYR A 152 -28.35 7.09 -21.89
N ALA A 153 -29.23 7.34 -22.86
CA ALA A 153 -30.18 8.43 -22.82
C ALA A 153 -31.62 7.89 -22.83
N SER A 154 -32.07 7.35 -21.70
CA SER A 154 -33.47 7.35 -21.26
C SER A 154 -33.55 7.13 -19.75
#